data_AF-A0A2S9FSV6-F1
#
_entry.id   AF-A0A2S9FSV6-F1
#
_cell.length_a   1.000
_cell.length_b   1.000
_cell.length_c   1.000
_cell.angle_alpha   90.00
_cell.angle_beta   90.00
_cell.angle_gamma   90.00
#
_symmetry.space_group_name_H-M   'P 1'
#
loop_
_entity.id
_entity.type
_entity.pdbx_description
1 polymer ?
#
loop_
_entity_poly.entity_id
_entity_poly.type
_entity_poly.pdbx_seq_one_letter_code
_entity_poly.pdbx_strand_id
1 'polypeptide(L)' 'MGLFDKFRGRRRRGGATANDPAADLRYLQQWVAEHHGVEAFIEPKTTVTELTVVLVAADGEW' A
#
# COMPACT_ATOMS: atom_id res chain seq x y z
N MET A 1 15.53 -5.45 35.03
CA MET A 1 15.06 -5.62 33.64
C MET A 1 13.73 -4.89 33.50
N GLY A 2 13.66 -3.93 32.59
CA GLY A 2 13.00 -2.64 32.82
C GLY A 2 11.54 -2.47 32.36
N LEU A 3 10.84 -1.59 33.08
CA LEU A 3 9.47 -1.10 32.88
C LEU A 3 9.24 -0.28 31.58
N PHE A 4 10.26 -0.15 30.73
CA PHE A 4 10.22 0.63 29.48
C PHE A 4 9.78 -0.17 28.24
N ASP A 5 9.55 -1.47 28.38
CA ASP A 5 9.20 -2.34 27.26
C ASP A 5 7.73 -2.20 26.80
N LYS A 6 6.87 -1.67 27.67
CA LYS A 6 5.42 -1.59 27.42
C LYS A 6 4.99 -0.43 26.50
N PHE A 7 5.90 0.50 26.19
CA PHE A 7 5.59 1.69 25.38
C PHE A 7 5.86 1.53 23.87
N ARG A 8 6.37 0.38 23.41
CA ARG A 8 6.59 0.14 21.97
C ARG A 8 5.39 -0.48 21.24
N GLY A 9 4.33 -0.88 21.96
CA GLY A 9 3.19 -1.62 21.40
C GLY A 9 2.06 -0.81 20.77
N ARG A 10 2.19 0.50 20.50
CA ARG A 10 1.04 1.32 20.05
C ARG A 10 1.30 2.34 18.94
N ARG A 11 2.23 2.07 18.01
CA ARG A 11 2.35 2.83 16.75
C ARG A 11 2.63 1.92 15.56
N ARG A 12 1.64 1.10 15.19
CA ARG A 12 1.43 0.62 13.81
C ARG A 12 -0.07 0.51 13.57
N ARG A 13 -0.71 1.65 13.34
CA ARG A 13 -2.05 1.75 12.74
C ARG A 13 -1.82 2.40 11.37
N GLY A 14 -2.00 1.59 10.34
CA GLY A 14 -1.48 1.78 8.98
C GLY A 14 -0.92 0.42 8.58
N GLY A 15 -1.78 -0.43 8.02
CA GLY A 15 -1.55 -1.86 7.86
C GLY A 15 -0.35 -2.15 6.99
N ALA A 16 0.77 -2.50 7.62
CA ALA A 16 1.76 -3.35 6.98
C ALA A 16 1.36 -4.80 7.32
N THR A 17 0.42 -5.34 6.54
CA THR A 17 0.48 -6.74 6.13
C THR A 17 1.92 -7.03 5.73
N ALA A 18 2.45 -8.22 6.01
CA ALA A 18 3.82 -8.58 5.67
C ALA A 18 4.13 -8.09 4.24
N ASN A 19 5.03 -7.10 4.11
CA ASN A 19 5.36 -6.49 2.81
C ASN A 19 5.96 -7.59 1.94
N ASP A 20 5.14 -8.24 1.12
CA ASP A 20 5.55 -9.13 0.04
C ASP A 20 5.32 -8.37 -1.26
N PRO A 21 6.34 -7.66 -1.77
CA PRO A 21 6.20 -6.88 -3.00
C PRO A 21 5.75 -7.73 -4.19
N ALA A 22 6.02 -9.05 -4.18
CA ALA A 22 5.57 -9.94 -5.23
C ALA A 22 4.08 -10.24 -5.11
N ALA A 23 3.53 -10.35 -3.90
CA ALA A 23 2.09 -10.47 -3.69
C ALA A 23 1.36 -9.19 -4.09
N ASP A 24 1.89 -8.02 -3.70
CA ASP A 24 1.31 -6.73 -4.05
C ASP A 24 1.31 -6.51 -5.56
N LEU A 25 2.42 -6.83 -6.26
CA LEU A 25 2.49 -6.73 -7.71
C LEU A 25 1.48 -7.66 -8.40
N ARG A 26 1.34 -8.91 -7.94
CA ARG A 26 0.35 -9.84 -8.48
C ARG A 26 -1.08 -9.32 -8.29
N TYR A 27 -1.38 -8.75 -7.13
CA TYR A 27 -2.67 -8.15 -6.85
C TYR A 27 -2.96 -6.99 -7.81
N LEU A 28 -2.03 -6.05 -7.97
CA LEU A 28 -2.19 -4.91 -8.87
C LEU A 28 -2.35 -5.35 -10.34
N GLN A 29 -1.59 -6.35 -10.78
CA GLN A 29 -1.72 -6.93 -12.12
C GLN A 29 -3.09 -7.56 -12.35
N GLN A 30 -3.57 -8.34 -11.37
CA GLN A 30 -4.89 -8.96 -11.46
C GLN A 30 -6.00 -7.90 -11.50
N TRP A 31 -5.90 -6.88 -10.65
CA TRP A 31 -6.88 -5.80 -10.60
C TRP A 31 -6.96 -5.06 -11.93
N VAL A 32 -5.82 -4.69 -12.53
CA VAL A 32 -5.80 -4.05 -13.86
C VAL A 32 -6.36 -4.97 -14.95
N ALA A 33 -6.17 -6.29 -14.84
CA ALA A 33 -6.71 -7.23 -15.82
C ALA A 33 -8.25 -7.39 -15.75
N GLU A 34 -8.84 -7.15 -14.58
CA GLU A 34 -10.28 -7.27 -14.34
C GLU A 34 -11.05 -5.99 -14.65
N HIS A 35 -10.39 -4.84 -14.72
CA HIS A 35 -11.01 -3.53 -14.91
C HIS A 35 -10.61 -2.90 -16.25
N HIS A 36 -11.55 -2.17 -16.87
CA HIS A 36 -11.29 -1.46 -18.12
C HIS A 36 -11.04 0.04 -17.89
N GLY A 37 -10.13 0.61 -18.68
CA GLY A 37 -9.81 2.05 -18.64
C GLY A 37 -9.18 2.50 -17.31
N VAL A 38 -8.28 1.68 -16.75
CA VAL A 38 -7.61 1.97 -15.47
C VAL A 38 -6.59 3.10 -15.61
N GLU A 39 -6.68 4.07 -14.71
CA GLU A 39 -5.70 5.15 -14.51
C GLU A 39 -4.91 4.92 -13.21
N ALA A 40 -3.58 5.08 -13.28
CA ALA A 40 -2.69 4.94 -12.13
C ALA A 40 -2.21 6.31 -11.63
N PHE A 41 -2.50 6.63 -10.38
CA PHE A 41 -2.04 7.82 -9.70
C PHE A 41 -0.87 7.46 -8.79
N ILE A 42 0.30 8.00 -9.11
CA ILE A 42 1.55 7.65 -8.42
C ILE A 42 1.98 8.83 -7.56
N GLU A 43 2.20 8.57 -6.28
CA GLU A 43 2.99 9.46 -5.44
C GLU A 43 4.46 9.04 -5.55
N PRO A 44 5.33 9.89 -6.14
CA PRO A 44 6.74 9.56 -6.23
C PRO A 44 7.36 9.45 -4.84
N LYS A 45 8.32 8.52 -4.70
CA LYS A 45 9.12 8.42 -3.48
C LYS A 45 9.82 9.73 -3.16
N THR A 46 9.75 10.15 -1.90
CA THR A 46 10.53 11.27 -1.37
C THR A 46 11.45 10.81 -0.24
N THR A 47 12.12 11.76 0.41
CA THR A 47 12.91 11.49 1.62
C THR A 47 12.07 11.10 2.83
N VAL A 48 10.76 11.39 2.81
CA VAL A 48 9.86 11.20 3.96
C VAL A 48 8.64 10.34 3.64
N THR A 49 8.33 10.11 2.37
CA THR A 49 7.24 9.23 1.90
C THR A 49 7.78 8.15 0.99
N GLU A 50 7.32 6.91 1.21
CA GLU A 50 7.55 5.81 0.29
C GLU A 50 6.67 5.97 -0.97
N LEU A 51 7.03 5.30 -2.06
CA LEU A 51 6.22 5.31 -3.29
C LEU A 51 4.86 4.69 -3.00
N THR A 52 3.79 5.36 -3.42
CA THR A 52 2.43 4.84 -3.36
C THR A 52 1.77 4.90 -4.73
N VAL A 53 0.79 4.04 -4.94
CA VAL A 53 -0.03 4.02 -6.16
C VAL A 53 -1.49 3.77 -5.79
N VAL A 54 -2.39 4.45 -6.50
CA VAL A 54 -3.83 4.18 -6.50
C VAL A 54 -4.25 3.91 -7.94
N LEU A 55 -5.01 2.84 -8.15
CA LEU A 55 -5.60 2.51 -9.44
C LEU A 55 -7.07 2.93 -9.41
N VAL A 56 -7.55 3.58 -10.46
CA VAL A 56 -8.95 4.00 -10.59
C VAL A 56 -9.48 3.50 -11.92
N ALA A 57 -10.55 2.71 -11.91
CA ALA A 57 -11.19 2.18 -13.11
C ALA A 57 -12.10 3.24 -13.76
N ALA A 58 -12.49 3.01 -15.01
CA ALA A 58 -13.31 3.96 -15.77
C ALA A 58 -14.70 4.23 -15.15
N ASP A 59 -15.19 3.35 -14.28
CA ASP A 59 -16.43 3.49 -13.51
C ASP A 59 -16.24 4.13 -12.12
N GLY A 60 -15.00 4.41 -11.74
CA GLY A 60 -14.64 5.03 -10.46
C GLY A 60 -14.37 4.05 -9.32
N GLU A 61 -14.31 2.73 -9.56
CA GLU A 61 -13.81 1.76 -8.57
C GLU A 61 -12.31 1.93 -8.32
N TRP A 62 -11.86 1.77 -7.06
CA TRP A 62 -10.47 1.91 -6.61
C TRP A 62 -10.17 1.11 -5.34
#